data_AF-D8QI49-F1
#
_entry.id   AF-D8QI49-F1
#
_cell.length_a   1.000
_cell.length_b   1.000
_cell.length_c   1.000
_cell.angle_alpha   90.00
_cell.angle_beta   90.00
_cell.angle_gamma   90.00
#
_symmetry.space_group_name_H-M   'P 1'
#
loop_
_entity.id
_entity.type
_entity.pdbx_description
1 polymer ?
#
loop_
_entity_poly.entity_id
_entity_poly.type
_entity_poly.pdbx_seq_one_letter_code
_entity_poly.pdbx_strand_id
1 'polypeptide(L)'
;MAALAPIPIYTSLSELYDNLGTAASHAPRWNNLIDEFEKRFGGKPKYIARAPGRVNLIGEHIDYALFGVQPMAVESDILIACAPSKAGSVQLEPGHVVAQNLAKKYGPQAFAPLLQSDKLAASEDAVRAWKLDIDTKELHWESYVKAGYYGVLNEYFASSSSAPPVPVDLLVTGSVPAGSGLSSSAAMVVASTLAFLSVNGKLDEPETTRLTKGALVGMAMQNEQRVGVNSGGMDQAASVISTPSAALYITFYPKLAADPTPLPAGAVFVIANSLVVSDKAVTAKFNYNLRVVETLAGARALARALNLPVGPKEKITLREVVGRLVKEDKEKPMSDGELRDVLVRMDKEIEVLKPKNAPEGELGVTLEEMIELTGLSKEEFQDVYLSWVEVEATRFQLYKRAKHVFSEALRVLQFRDTCLQSPPDVFAKLGALMNESQKSCAEDYNCSCKELDTLTSIAREAGAWGSRLTGAGWGGCSVSLVSEDKVESFIEQVKAKYEPYKALSEAQLKDAIFATKPSSGACGEYISSLLYDRVTDFLSSVQVRRVEKEAANRNVIMCHDPIVILMRDGRCSLYELTRTNDPLRRCSASESQR
;
A
#
# COMPACT_ATOMS: atom_id res chain seq x y z
N MET A 1 2.01 -7.26 19.72
CA MET A 1 2.32 -7.46 18.29
C MET A 1 1.11 -7.05 17.48
N ALA A 2 1.20 -6.00 16.65
CA ALA A 2 0.06 -5.47 15.90
C ALA A 2 -0.58 -6.49 14.94
N ALA A 3 0.19 -7.48 14.47
CA ALA A 3 -0.29 -8.57 13.62
C ALA A 3 -1.28 -9.53 14.32
N LEU A 4 -1.23 -9.66 15.65
CA LEU A 4 -2.15 -10.52 16.41
C LEU A 4 -3.49 -9.85 16.72
N ALA A 5 -3.59 -8.53 16.48
CA ALA A 5 -4.84 -7.81 16.70
C ALA A 5 -5.90 -8.26 15.67
N PRO A 6 -7.20 -8.22 16.04
CA PRO A 6 -8.29 -8.48 15.12
C PRO A 6 -8.37 -7.40 14.02
N ILE A 7 -9.05 -7.72 12.93
CA ILE A 7 -9.42 -6.70 11.94
C ILE A 7 -10.40 -5.70 12.58
N PRO A 8 -10.13 -4.39 12.56
CA PRO A 8 -11.03 -3.41 13.14
C PRO A 8 -12.34 -3.31 12.33
N ILE A 9 -13.44 -3.20 13.06
CA ILE A 9 -14.75 -2.85 12.51
C ILE A 9 -15.11 -1.48 13.08
N TYR A 10 -15.29 -0.50 12.21
CA TYR A 10 -15.68 0.85 12.61
C TYR A 10 -17.16 1.06 12.39
N THR A 11 -17.72 1.97 13.19
CA THR A 11 -19.13 2.39 13.08
C THR A 11 -19.28 3.88 12.76
N SER A 12 -18.18 4.58 12.51
CA SER A 12 -18.19 5.95 11.99
C SER A 12 -16.88 6.30 11.31
N LEU A 13 -16.91 7.26 10.38
CA LEU A 13 -15.70 7.77 9.71
C LEU A 13 -14.77 8.52 10.68
N SER A 14 -15.29 9.10 11.75
CA SER A 14 -14.47 9.75 12.78
C SER A 14 -13.59 8.77 13.54
N GLU A 15 -14.09 7.56 13.82
CA GLU A 15 -13.28 6.50 14.43
C GLU A 15 -12.20 5.98 13.47
N LEU A 16 -12.52 5.93 12.17
CA LEU A 16 -11.60 5.42 11.15
C LEU A 16 -10.41 6.34 10.89
N TYR A 17 -10.65 7.66 10.79
CA TYR A 17 -9.64 8.64 10.38
C TYR A 17 -9.04 9.43 11.55
N ASP A 18 -9.56 9.27 12.78
CA ASP A 18 -9.06 9.90 14.02
C ASP A 18 -8.89 11.43 13.93
N ASN A 19 -9.56 12.07 12.97
CA ASN A 19 -9.54 13.49 12.68
C ASN A 19 -10.82 13.90 11.96
N LEU A 20 -11.56 14.85 12.54
CA LEU A 20 -12.79 15.41 11.97
C LEU A 20 -12.59 16.01 10.57
N GLY A 21 -11.45 16.68 10.34
CA GLY A 21 -11.14 17.29 9.03
C GLY A 21 -10.97 16.23 7.94
N THR A 22 -10.20 15.18 8.21
CA THR A 22 -10.00 14.05 7.29
C THR A 22 -11.30 13.25 7.11
N ALA A 23 -12.05 12.97 8.18
CA ALA A 23 -13.34 12.30 8.07
C ALA A 23 -14.31 13.08 7.15
N ALA A 24 -14.36 14.41 7.29
CA ALA A 24 -15.21 15.27 6.47
C ALA A 24 -14.80 15.28 4.99
N SER A 25 -13.51 15.24 4.67
CA SER A 25 -13.06 15.20 3.27
C SER A 25 -13.35 13.86 2.59
N HIS A 26 -13.40 12.76 3.35
CA HIS A 26 -13.70 11.43 2.82
C HIS A 26 -15.21 11.13 2.72
N ALA A 27 -16.05 11.68 3.61
CA ALA A 27 -17.48 11.39 3.69
C ALA A 27 -18.25 11.46 2.35
N PRO A 28 -18.05 12.46 1.46
CA PRO A 28 -18.75 12.52 0.18
C PRO A 28 -18.53 11.29 -0.70
N ARG A 29 -17.31 10.72 -0.70
CA ARG A 29 -16.98 9.53 -1.49
C ARG A 29 -17.65 8.27 -0.94
N TRP A 30 -17.71 8.14 0.38
CA TRP A 30 -18.39 7.02 1.06
C TRP A 30 -19.91 7.06 0.81
N ASN A 31 -20.52 8.24 0.94
CA ASN A 31 -21.95 8.40 0.67
C ASN A 31 -22.29 8.12 -0.79
N ASN A 32 -21.50 8.66 -1.73
CA ASN A 32 -21.70 8.38 -3.14
C ASN A 32 -21.57 6.88 -3.46
N LEU A 33 -20.67 6.15 -2.78
CA LEU A 33 -20.56 4.69 -2.93
C LEU A 33 -21.83 3.98 -2.46
N ILE A 34 -22.39 4.36 -1.32
CA ILE A 34 -23.62 3.78 -0.77
C ILE A 34 -24.81 4.07 -1.70
N ASP A 35 -24.98 5.33 -2.10
CA ASP A 35 -26.09 5.76 -2.96
C ASP A 35 -26.03 5.08 -4.33
N GLU A 36 -24.84 4.97 -4.93
CA GLU A 36 -24.67 4.27 -6.21
C GLU A 36 -24.88 2.76 -6.08
N PHE A 37 -24.48 2.16 -4.95
CA PHE A 37 -24.76 0.74 -4.69
C PHE A 37 -26.28 0.51 -4.65
N GLU A 38 -27.02 1.32 -3.90
CA GLU A 38 -28.47 1.20 -3.77
C GLU A 38 -29.18 1.38 -5.12
N LYS A 39 -28.76 2.38 -5.93
CA LYS A 39 -29.30 2.59 -7.28
C LYS A 39 -29.06 1.41 -8.22
N ARG A 40 -27.91 0.74 -8.12
CA ARG A 40 -27.49 -0.33 -9.05
C ARG A 40 -28.03 -1.70 -8.68
N PHE A 41 -28.15 -1.98 -7.39
CA PHE A 41 -28.49 -3.32 -6.87
C PHE A 41 -29.85 -3.37 -6.16
N GLY A 42 -30.57 -2.24 -6.03
CA GLY A 42 -31.93 -2.20 -5.47
C GLY A 42 -32.00 -2.39 -3.95
N GLY A 43 -30.89 -2.16 -3.25
CA GLY A 43 -30.83 -2.16 -1.80
C GLY A 43 -29.50 -1.64 -1.28
N LYS A 44 -29.47 -1.20 -0.01
CA LYS A 44 -28.26 -0.69 0.62
C LYS A 44 -27.19 -1.78 0.77
N PRO A 45 -25.89 -1.43 0.67
CA PRO A 45 -24.82 -2.35 1.00
C PRO A 45 -24.90 -2.74 2.48
N LYS A 46 -24.54 -3.98 2.80
CA LYS A 46 -24.50 -4.48 4.18
C LYS A 46 -23.15 -4.17 4.84
N TYR A 47 -22.09 -4.20 4.05
CA TYR A 47 -20.72 -3.97 4.50
C TYR A 47 -19.99 -3.05 3.52
N ILE A 48 -19.04 -2.28 4.05
CA ILE A 48 -17.98 -1.66 3.24
C ILE A 48 -16.64 -2.17 3.75
N ALA A 49 -15.87 -2.83 2.87
CA ALA A 49 -14.49 -3.16 3.13
C ALA A 49 -13.58 -2.05 2.60
N ARG A 50 -12.60 -1.66 3.42
CA ARG A 50 -11.58 -0.68 3.06
C ARG A 50 -10.20 -1.29 3.18
N ALA A 51 -9.34 -1.01 2.20
CA ALA A 51 -7.91 -1.22 2.33
C ALA A 51 -7.12 -0.05 1.71
N PRO A 52 -6.21 0.59 2.46
CA PRO A 52 -5.39 1.68 1.93
C PRO A 52 -4.30 1.17 0.99
N GLY A 53 -3.86 2.04 0.09
CA GLY A 53 -2.55 1.91 -0.54
C GLY A 53 -1.43 2.15 0.46
N ARG A 54 -0.18 2.12 0.00
CA ARG A 54 0.98 2.36 0.86
C ARG A 54 2.10 3.08 0.13
N VAL A 55 2.88 3.84 0.88
CA VAL A 55 4.15 4.42 0.43
C VAL A 55 5.29 3.81 1.24
N ASN A 56 6.41 3.49 0.59
CA ASN A 56 7.62 3.05 1.29
C ASN A 56 8.46 4.27 1.66
N LEU A 57 8.60 4.58 2.95
CA LEU A 57 9.32 5.78 3.37
C LEU A 57 10.83 5.61 3.21
N ILE A 58 11.35 4.41 3.46
CA ILE A 58 12.74 4.02 3.29
C ILE A 58 12.86 2.48 3.32
N GLY A 59 13.87 1.91 2.66
CA GLY A 59 14.00 0.46 2.52
C GLY A 59 13.58 -0.08 1.16
N GLU A 60 14.05 0.51 0.06
CA GLU A 60 13.71 -0.01 -1.28
C GLU A 60 14.56 -1.21 -1.65
N HIS A 61 13.98 -2.19 -2.36
CA HIS A 61 14.72 -3.32 -2.94
C HIS A 61 15.52 -4.18 -1.92
N ILE A 62 15.09 -4.18 -0.66
CA ILE A 62 15.70 -5.00 0.40
C ILE A 62 14.72 -6.01 1.02
N ASP A 63 13.44 -5.96 0.67
CA ASP A 63 12.39 -6.85 1.16
C ASP A 63 12.61 -8.29 0.69
N TYR A 64 12.89 -8.50 -0.60
CA TYR A 64 13.27 -9.84 -1.13
C TYR A 64 14.68 -10.28 -0.71
N ALA A 65 15.49 -9.37 -0.14
CA ALA A 65 16.73 -9.72 0.55
C ALA A 65 16.50 -10.04 2.04
N LEU A 66 15.24 -10.05 2.47
CA LEU A 66 14.72 -10.32 3.83
C LEU A 66 15.13 -9.31 4.91
N PHE A 67 15.56 -8.10 4.53
CA PHE A 67 15.79 -7.01 5.47
C PHE A 67 14.52 -6.23 5.77
N GLY A 68 14.50 -5.56 6.92
CA GLY A 68 13.35 -4.78 7.34
C GLY A 68 13.15 -3.53 6.48
N VAL A 69 11.89 -3.13 6.29
CA VAL A 69 11.44 -1.96 5.50
C VAL A 69 10.51 -1.08 6.34
N GLN A 70 10.30 0.17 5.91
CA GLN A 70 9.50 1.13 6.68
C GLN A 70 8.42 1.86 5.86
N PRO A 71 7.39 1.15 5.37
CA PRO A 71 6.25 1.77 4.72
C PRO A 71 5.26 2.40 5.71
N MET A 72 4.31 3.15 5.17
CA MET A 72 3.08 3.55 5.86
C MET A 72 1.88 3.42 4.91
N ALA A 73 0.70 3.16 5.46
CA ALA A 73 -0.54 3.31 4.71
C ALA A 73 -0.78 4.78 4.36
N VAL A 74 -1.19 5.05 3.11
CA VAL A 74 -1.65 6.38 2.70
C VAL A 74 -3.15 6.52 2.93
N GLU A 75 -3.67 7.75 2.92
CA GLU A 75 -5.11 8.00 3.07
C GLU A 75 -5.92 7.53 1.84
N SER A 76 -5.30 7.51 0.67
CA SER A 76 -5.89 6.91 -0.53
C SER A 76 -6.09 5.40 -0.35
N ASP A 77 -7.24 4.90 -0.77
CA ASP A 77 -7.69 3.55 -0.47
C ASP A 77 -8.59 2.97 -1.56
N ILE A 78 -8.82 1.66 -1.46
CA ILE A 78 -9.87 0.94 -2.16
C ILE A 78 -11.03 0.75 -1.18
N LEU A 79 -12.24 1.12 -1.63
CA LEU A 79 -13.49 0.86 -0.92
C LEU A 79 -14.33 -0.12 -1.76
N ILE A 80 -14.86 -1.14 -1.09
CA ILE A 80 -15.72 -2.14 -1.69
C ILE A 80 -17.00 -2.23 -0.86
N ALA A 81 -18.10 -1.74 -1.41
CA ALA A 81 -19.42 -1.94 -0.85
C ALA A 81 -19.97 -3.29 -1.32
N CYS A 82 -20.48 -4.11 -0.40
CA CYS A 82 -21.02 -5.43 -0.73
C CYS A 82 -22.25 -5.81 0.11
N ALA A 83 -23.07 -6.69 -0.48
CA ALA A 83 -24.18 -7.35 0.18
C ALA A 83 -24.42 -8.72 -0.45
N PRO A 84 -25.07 -9.66 0.26
CA PRO A 84 -25.61 -10.85 -0.38
C PRO A 84 -26.56 -10.43 -1.51
N SER A 85 -26.39 -11.01 -2.69
CA SER A 85 -27.17 -10.62 -3.86
C SER A 85 -28.66 -10.90 -3.64
N LYS A 86 -29.49 -9.93 -4.02
CA LYS A 86 -30.97 -10.05 -3.95
C LYS A 86 -31.57 -10.46 -5.29
N ALA A 87 -30.77 -10.91 -6.26
CA ALA A 87 -31.26 -11.36 -7.56
C ALA A 87 -32.51 -12.23 -7.35
N GLY A 88 -33.64 -11.80 -7.92
CA GLY A 88 -34.98 -12.27 -7.57
C GLY A 88 -35.23 -13.76 -7.85
N SER A 89 -36.24 -14.09 -8.66
CA SER A 89 -36.65 -15.47 -8.95
C SER A 89 -35.64 -16.32 -9.76
N VAL A 90 -34.38 -15.90 -9.88
CA VAL A 90 -33.31 -16.61 -10.60
C VAL A 90 -32.36 -17.24 -9.59
N GLN A 91 -32.25 -18.56 -9.60
CA GLN A 91 -31.34 -19.29 -8.75
C GLN A 91 -29.90 -19.04 -9.23
N LEU A 92 -29.17 -18.17 -8.51
CA LEU A 92 -27.76 -17.94 -8.76
C LEU A 92 -26.92 -19.12 -8.24
N GLU A 93 -25.87 -19.45 -8.98
CA GLU A 93 -24.87 -20.44 -8.55
C GLU A 93 -24.24 -20.03 -7.21
N PRO A 94 -23.86 -21.00 -6.35
CA PRO A 94 -23.12 -20.74 -5.12
C PRO A 94 -21.92 -19.81 -5.36
N GLY A 95 -21.88 -18.73 -4.59
CA GLY A 95 -20.78 -17.78 -4.66
C GLY A 95 -20.72 -16.93 -5.92
N HIS A 96 -21.78 -16.85 -6.74
CA HIS A 96 -21.84 -15.95 -7.89
C HIS A 96 -21.59 -14.49 -7.47
N VAL A 97 -20.82 -13.73 -8.26
CA VAL A 97 -20.46 -12.34 -7.99
C VAL A 97 -20.86 -11.46 -9.15
N VAL A 98 -21.59 -10.37 -8.85
CA VAL A 98 -21.79 -9.24 -9.77
C VAL A 98 -20.93 -8.08 -9.27
N ALA A 99 -19.83 -7.81 -9.98
CA ALA A 99 -18.85 -6.78 -9.61
C ALA A 99 -18.94 -5.58 -10.55
N GLN A 100 -19.17 -4.39 -9.99
CA GLN A 100 -19.17 -3.12 -10.73
C GLN A 100 -18.12 -2.17 -10.16
N ASN A 101 -17.75 -1.15 -10.94
CA ASN A 101 -16.79 -0.13 -10.54
C ASN A 101 -17.35 1.27 -10.85
N LEU A 102 -17.14 2.23 -9.94
CA LEU A 102 -17.55 3.62 -10.16
C LEU A 102 -16.69 4.34 -11.20
N ALA A 103 -15.43 3.92 -11.38
CA ALA A 103 -14.59 4.47 -12.43
C ALA A 103 -14.97 3.85 -13.78
N LYS A 104 -15.50 4.68 -14.69
CA LYS A 104 -16.05 4.26 -16.00
C LYS A 104 -15.09 3.46 -16.89
N LYS A 105 -13.78 3.59 -16.67
CA LYS A 105 -12.75 2.81 -17.40
C LYS A 105 -12.77 1.31 -17.07
N TYR A 106 -13.39 0.92 -15.97
CA TYR A 106 -13.52 -0.47 -15.53
C TYR A 106 -14.96 -0.95 -15.77
N GLY A 107 -15.14 -1.80 -16.76
CA GLY A 107 -16.45 -2.33 -17.13
C GLY A 107 -17.04 -3.28 -16.06
N PRO A 108 -18.38 -3.44 -16.02
CA PRO A 108 -19.04 -4.42 -15.15
C PRO A 108 -18.59 -5.85 -15.45
N GLN A 109 -18.54 -6.69 -14.41
CA GLN A 109 -18.12 -8.08 -14.51
C GLN A 109 -19.07 -8.98 -13.72
N ALA A 110 -19.27 -10.21 -14.19
CA ALA A 110 -20.00 -11.25 -13.47
C ALA A 110 -19.26 -12.58 -13.59
N PHE A 111 -19.10 -13.29 -12.48
CA PHE A 111 -18.38 -14.57 -12.46
C PHE A 111 -18.88 -15.46 -11.31
N ALA A 112 -18.74 -16.78 -11.46
CA ALA A 112 -19.04 -17.75 -10.40
C ALA A 112 -17.85 -18.69 -10.23
N PRO A 113 -17.51 -19.06 -8.98
CA PRO A 113 -16.49 -20.06 -8.74
C PRO A 113 -17.01 -21.47 -9.08
N LEU A 114 -16.12 -22.33 -9.57
CA LEU A 114 -16.43 -23.72 -9.87
C LEU A 114 -15.88 -24.62 -8.76
N LEU A 115 -16.74 -25.46 -8.19
CA LEU A 115 -16.32 -26.45 -7.20
C LEU A 115 -15.81 -27.70 -7.92
N GLN A 116 -14.50 -27.95 -7.85
CA GLN A 116 -13.93 -29.19 -8.37
C GLN A 116 -14.06 -30.28 -7.30
N SER A 117 -14.81 -31.33 -7.62
CA SER A 117 -14.81 -32.58 -6.86
C SER A 117 -13.84 -33.56 -7.52
N ASP A 118 -12.88 -34.10 -6.78
CA ASP A 118 -12.11 -35.25 -7.26
C ASP A 118 -13.08 -36.42 -7.51
N LYS A 119 -13.23 -36.81 -8.77
CA LYS A 119 -14.06 -37.98 -9.16
C LYS A 119 -13.54 -39.31 -8.58
N LEU A 120 -12.41 -39.31 -7.88
CA LEU A 120 -11.74 -40.46 -7.28
C LEU A 120 -11.84 -40.53 -5.75
N ALA A 121 -12.32 -39.48 -5.08
CA ALA A 121 -12.45 -39.46 -3.62
C ALA A 121 -13.91 -39.69 -3.20
N ALA A 122 -14.35 -40.95 -3.26
CA ALA A 122 -15.63 -41.39 -2.72
C ALA A 122 -15.56 -41.61 -1.18
N SER A 123 -14.96 -40.67 -0.44
CA SER A 123 -14.94 -40.65 1.02
C SER A 123 -15.52 -39.33 1.55
N GLU A 124 -16.12 -39.37 2.74
CA GLU A 124 -16.73 -38.19 3.38
C GLU A 124 -15.71 -37.07 3.69
N ASP A 125 -14.41 -37.39 3.67
CA ASP A 125 -13.27 -36.48 3.88
C ASP A 125 -12.66 -35.89 2.59
N ALA A 126 -13.33 -36.01 1.44
CA ALA A 126 -12.82 -35.45 0.19
C ALA A 126 -12.69 -33.91 0.24
N VAL A 127 -11.45 -33.41 0.28
CA VAL A 127 -11.14 -31.98 0.19
C VAL A 127 -11.51 -31.46 -1.20
N ARG A 128 -12.46 -30.52 -1.27
CA ARG A 128 -12.86 -29.90 -2.55
C ARG A 128 -12.05 -28.63 -2.77
N ALA A 129 -11.63 -28.40 -4.01
CA ALA A 129 -10.93 -27.17 -4.39
C ALA A 129 -11.86 -26.27 -5.19
N TRP A 130 -12.01 -25.02 -4.75
CA TRP A 130 -12.72 -24.01 -5.54
C TRP A 130 -11.78 -23.43 -6.59
N LYS A 131 -12.29 -23.29 -7.82
CA LYS A 131 -11.58 -22.70 -8.95
C LYS A 131 -12.24 -21.40 -9.40
N LEU A 132 -11.44 -20.36 -9.59
CA LEU A 132 -11.79 -19.15 -10.33
C LEU A 132 -10.76 -18.96 -11.44
N ASP A 133 -11.23 -18.77 -12.67
CA ASP A 133 -10.33 -18.55 -13.80
C ASP A 133 -9.79 -17.11 -13.77
N ILE A 134 -8.47 -17.03 -13.60
CA ILE A 134 -7.67 -15.81 -13.66
C ILE A 134 -6.67 -15.98 -14.80
N ASP A 135 -6.78 -15.14 -15.83
CA ASP A 135 -5.78 -15.08 -16.88
C ASP A 135 -4.58 -14.25 -16.40
N THR A 136 -3.44 -14.90 -16.19
CA THR A 136 -2.21 -14.25 -15.74
C THR A 136 -1.46 -13.54 -16.86
N LYS A 137 -1.85 -13.76 -18.14
CA LYS A 137 -1.28 -13.06 -19.31
C LYS A 137 -2.02 -11.76 -19.61
N GLU A 138 -3.31 -11.71 -19.32
CA GLU A 138 -4.14 -10.52 -19.51
C GLU A 138 -4.91 -10.19 -18.22
N LEU A 139 -4.24 -9.48 -17.31
CA LEU A 139 -4.85 -9.09 -16.04
C LEU A 139 -5.79 -7.91 -16.22
N HIS A 140 -7.07 -8.14 -15.92
CA HIS A 140 -8.06 -7.10 -15.76
C HIS A 140 -8.29 -6.74 -14.29
N TRP A 141 -9.11 -5.73 -14.02
CA TRP A 141 -9.33 -5.22 -12.66
C TRP A 141 -10.02 -6.27 -11.77
N GLU A 142 -10.91 -7.08 -12.33
CA GLU A 142 -11.62 -8.14 -11.62
C GLU A 142 -10.73 -9.35 -11.31
N SER A 143 -9.58 -9.51 -11.99
CA SER A 143 -8.60 -10.56 -11.65
C SER A 143 -8.13 -10.43 -10.20
N TYR A 144 -7.96 -9.20 -9.70
CA TYR A 144 -7.60 -8.93 -8.30
C TYR A 144 -8.76 -9.21 -7.33
N VAL A 145 -10.01 -8.98 -7.76
CA VAL A 145 -11.21 -9.33 -6.98
C VAL A 145 -11.34 -10.84 -6.86
N LYS A 146 -11.20 -11.56 -7.99
CA LYS A 146 -11.20 -13.03 -8.05
C LYS A 146 -10.11 -13.62 -7.18
N ALA A 147 -8.90 -13.04 -7.20
CA ALA A 147 -7.79 -13.47 -6.37
C ALA A 147 -8.11 -13.37 -4.87
N GLY A 148 -8.67 -12.24 -4.43
CA GLY A 148 -9.13 -12.07 -3.06
C GLY A 148 -10.21 -13.07 -2.66
N TYR A 149 -11.15 -13.36 -3.56
CA TYR A 149 -12.21 -14.34 -3.30
C TYR A 149 -11.71 -15.78 -3.23
N TYR A 150 -10.79 -16.14 -4.13
CA TYR A 150 -10.25 -17.50 -4.23
C TYR A 150 -9.68 -17.99 -2.89
N GLY A 151 -8.93 -17.13 -2.18
CA GLY A 151 -8.38 -17.47 -0.86
C GLY A 151 -9.47 -17.76 0.16
N VAL A 152 -10.51 -16.92 0.21
CA VAL A 152 -11.65 -17.10 1.13
C VAL A 152 -12.40 -18.41 0.84
N LEU A 153 -12.62 -18.72 -0.45
CA LEU A 153 -13.29 -19.95 -0.86
C LEU A 153 -12.54 -21.20 -0.41
N ASN A 154 -11.23 -21.26 -0.66
CA ASN A 154 -10.46 -22.47 -0.34
C ASN A 154 -10.16 -22.61 1.15
N GLU A 155 -10.12 -21.50 1.90
CA GLU A 155 -9.94 -21.55 3.35
C GLU A 155 -11.23 -21.99 4.07
N TYR A 156 -12.39 -21.43 3.70
CA TYR A 156 -13.61 -21.57 4.50
C TYR A 156 -14.70 -22.46 3.88
N PHE A 157 -14.60 -22.80 2.60
CA PHE A 157 -15.67 -23.47 1.84
C PHE A 157 -15.20 -24.75 1.14
N ALA A 158 -13.96 -25.20 1.37
CA ALA A 158 -13.41 -26.43 0.78
C ALA A 158 -13.97 -27.72 1.40
N SER A 159 -14.51 -27.64 2.63
CA SER A 159 -15.08 -28.80 3.33
C SER A 159 -16.48 -29.13 2.84
N SER A 160 -16.78 -30.43 2.72
CA SER A 160 -18.10 -30.97 2.34
C SER A 160 -19.22 -30.60 3.32
N SER A 161 -18.89 -30.29 4.58
CA SER A 161 -19.82 -29.89 5.63
C SER A 161 -20.07 -28.38 5.71
N SER A 162 -19.34 -27.57 4.92
CA SER A 162 -19.51 -26.12 4.89
C SER A 162 -20.77 -25.71 4.14
N ALA A 163 -21.50 -24.72 4.66
CA ALA A 163 -22.57 -24.07 3.91
C ALA A 163 -21.98 -23.41 2.65
N PRO A 164 -22.68 -23.43 1.50
CA PRO A 164 -22.16 -22.83 0.28
C PRO A 164 -21.93 -21.31 0.43
N PRO A 165 -20.94 -20.74 -0.29
CA PRO A 165 -20.73 -19.30 -0.30
C PRO A 165 -21.97 -18.59 -0.87
N VAL A 166 -22.31 -17.44 -0.30
CA VAL A 166 -23.47 -16.66 -0.76
C VAL A 166 -23.17 -15.95 -2.08
N PRO A 167 -24.15 -15.77 -2.97
CA PRO A 167 -24.02 -14.83 -4.08
C PRO A 167 -23.82 -13.39 -3.58
N VAL A 168 -23.03 -12.58 -4.27
CA VAL A 168 -22.57 -11.26 -3.81
C VAL A 168 -22.76 -10.19 -4.88
N ASP A 169 -23.37 -9.07 -4.50
CA ASP A 169 -23.33 -7.82 -5.26
C ASP A 169 -22.20 -6.95 -4.70
N LEU A 170 -21.34 -6.42 -5.58
CA LEU A 170 -20.11 -5.75 -5.21
C LEU A 170 -19.91 -4.46 -6.03
N LEU A 171 -19.67 -3.33 -5.36
CA LEU A 171 -19.33 -2.05 -5.99
C LEU A 171 -17.98 -1.54 -5.48
N VAL A 172 -17.07 -1.27 -6.41
CA VAL A 172 -15.71 -0.78 -6.11
C VAL A 172 -15.56 0.70 -6.43
N THR A 173 -14.81 1.40 -5.56
CA THR A 173 -14.22 2.70 -5.87
C THR A 173 -12.84 2.84 -5.25
N GLY A 174 -11.87 3.33 -6.02
CA GLY A 174 -10.48 3.49 -5.60
C GLY A 174 -9.97 4.91 -5.79
N SER A 175 -9.24 5.42 -4.81
CA SER A 175 -8.52 6.70 -4.88
C SER A 175 -7.01 6.54 -4.89
N VAL A 176 -6.49 5.31 -4.78
CA VAL A 176 -5.06 5.01 -4.97
C VAL A 176 -4.74 5.19 -6.45
N PRO A 177 -3.84 6.11 -6.83
CA PRO A 177 -3.46 6.28 -8.23
C PRO A 177 -2.89 4.98 -8.80
N ALA A 178 -3.48 4.47 -9.88
CA ALA A 178 -3.02 3.22 -10.49
C ALA A 178 -1.61 3.39 -11.11
N GLY A 179 -0.78 2.35 -11.04
CA GLY A 179 0.55 2.35 -11.66
C GLY A 179 1.58 3.30 -11.02
N SER A 180 1.23 3.93 -9.90
CA SER A 180 2.04 4.95 -9.23
C SER A 180 3.09 4.40 -8.25
N GLY A 181 3.13 3.07 -8.07
CA GLY A 181 3.97 2.45 -7.05
C GLY A 181 3.38 2.52 -5.64
N LEU A 182 2.11 2.92 -5.47
CA LEU A 182 1.40 3.00 -4.18
C LEU A 182 0.57 1.75 -3.81
N SER A 183 0.81 0.62 -4.48
CA SER A 183 0.18 -0.69 -4.19
C SER A 183 -1.33 -0.75 -4.30
N SER A 184 -1.88 -0.16 -5.36
CA SER A 184 -3.31 -0.30 -5.68
C SER A 184 -3.74 -1.77 -5.87
N SER A 185 -2.85 -2.65 -6.36
CA SER A 185 -3.13 -4.09 -6.51
C SER A 185 -3.32 -4.79 -5.16
N ALA A 186 -2.36 -4.63 -4.24
CA ALA A 186 -2.42 -5.22 -2.91
C ALA A 186 -3.63 -4.69 -2.13
N ALA A 187 -3.89 -3.37 -2.20
CA ALA A 187 -5.08 -2.77 -1.59
C ALA A 187 -6.38 -3.39 -2.17
N MET A 188 -6.45 -3.61 -3.48
CA MET A 188 -7.60 -4.27 -4.10
C MET A 188 -7.79 -5.71 -3.63
N VAL A 189 -6.71 -6.49 -3.53
CA VAL A 189 -6.75 -7.88 -3.06
C VAL A 189 -7.15 -7.94 -1.59
N VAL A 190 -6.59 -7.08 -0.73
CA VAL A 190 -6.93 -7.01 0.70
C VAL A 190 -8.39 -6.59 0.89
N ALA A 191 -8.85 -5.52 0.22
CA ALA A 191 -10.23 -5.07 0.31
C ALA A 191 -11.22 -6.13 -0.19
N SER A 192 -10.89 -6.82 -1.28
CA SER A 192 -11.73 -7.89 -1.84
C SER A 192 -11.80 -9.07 -0.88
N THR A 193 -10.66 -9.50 -0.33
CA THR A 193 -10.59 -10.57 0.68
C THR A 193 -11.48 -10.23 1.88
N LEU A 194 -11.37 -9.01 2.41
CA LEU A 194 -12.22 -8.53 3.49
C LEU A 194 -13.71 -8.48 3.13
N ALA A 195 -14.07 -8.02 1.94
CA ALA A 195 -15.46 -7.97 1.48
C ALA A 195 -16.09 -9.37 1.46
N PHE A 196 -15.37 -10.38 0.95
CA PHE A 196 -15.85 -11.76 0.89
C PHE A 196 -15.90 -12.42 2.27
N LEU A 197 -14.95 -12.14 3.17
CA LEU A 197 -15.02 -12.58 4.57
C LEU A 197 -16.25 -11.98 5.27
N SER A 198 -16.50 -10.68 5.07
CA SER A 198 -17.60 -9.94 5.71
C SER A 198 -18.96 -10.46 5.26
N VAL A 199 -19.19 -10.55 3.94
CA VAL A 199 -20.48 -10.95 3.38
C VAL A 199 -20.87 -12.40 3.72
N ASN A 200 -19.87 -13.25 3.95
CA ASN A 200 -20.03 -14.64 4.35
C ASN A 200 -19.97 -14.86 5.88
N GLY A 201 -19.96 -13.78 6.69
CA GLY A 201 -20.01 -13.87 8.15
C GLY A 201 -18.76 -14.46 8.81
N LYS A 202 -17.59 -14.40 8.15
CA LYS A 202 -16.32 -14.98 8.66
C LYS A 202 -15.53 -14.02 9.55
N LEU A 203 -16.00 -12.79 9.75
CA LEU A 203 -15.40 -11.81 10.68
C LEU A 203 -16.10 -11.74 12.05
N ASP A 204 -17.26 -12.38 12.17
CA ASP A 204 -18.15 -12.37 13.35
C ASP A 204 -17.91 -13.58 14.28
N GLU A 205 -16.81 -14.32 14.08
CA GLU A 205 -16.41 -15.48 14.88
C GLU A 205 -15.98 -15.09 16.32
N PRO A 206 -16.08 -16.01 17.31
CA PRO A 206 -15.62 -15.78 18.68
C PRO A 206 -14.18 -15.27 18.79
N GLU A 207 -13.85 -14.52 19.84
CA GLU A 207 -12.52 -13.90 20.01
C GLU A 207 -11.33 -14.87 19.84
N THR A 208 -11.50 -16.14 20.22
CA THR A 208 -10.46 -17.17 20.14
C THR A 208 -10.20 -17.69 18.72
N THR A 209 -11.14 -17.53 17.79
CA THR A 209 -11.05 -17.98 16.39
C THR A 209 -11.09 -16.81 15.40
N ARG A 210 -11.18 -15.58 15.91
CA ARG A 210 -11.30 -14.37 15.10
C ARG A 210 -10.07 -14.17 14.23
N LEU A 211 -10.32 -13.82 12.97
CA LEU A 211 -9.25 -13.56 12.01
C LEU A 211 -8.36 -12.39 12.48
N THR A 212 -7.07 -12.66 12.59
CA THR A 212 -6.07 -11.64 12.96
C THR A 212 -5.61 -10.87 11.73
N LYS A 213 -5.05 -9.67 11.95
CA LYS A 213 -4.38 -8.88 10.91
C LYS A 213 -3.30 -9.68 10.18
N GLY A 214 -2.49 -10.44 10.91
CA GLY A 214 -1.43 -11.28 10.35
C GLY A 214 -1.98 -12.41 9.46
N ALA A 215 -3.08 -13.06 9.86
CA ALA A 215 -3.73 -14.08 9.05
C ALA A 215 -4.28 -13.50 7.73
N LEU A 216 -4.89 -12.31 7.79
CA LEU A 216 -5.33 -11.60 6.59
C LEU A 216 -4.16 -11.24 5.66
N VAL A 217 -3.03 -10.78 6.21
CA VAL A 217 -1.81 -10.53 5.43
C VAL A 217 -1.33 -11.80 4.74
N GLY A 218 -1.23 -12.92 5.47
CA GLY A 218 -0.82 -14.21 4.91
C GLY A 218 -1.74 -14.67 3.78
N MET A 219 -3.06 -14.54 3.95
CA MET A 219 -4.04 -14.87 2.91
C MET A 219 -3.90 -13.94 1.69
N ALA A 220 -3.77 -12.63 1.90
CA ALA A 220 -3.62 -11.66 0.82
C ALA A 220 -2.32 -11.86 0.02
N MET A 221 -1.22 -12.21 0.69
CA MET A 221 0.05 -12.57 0.04
C MET A 221 -0.11 -13.77 -0.88
N GLN A 222 -0.74 -14.85 -0.38
CA GLN A 222 -1.02 -16.03 -1.20
C GLN A 222 -1.97 -15.69 -2.36
N ASN A 223 -2.99 -14.86 -2.12
CA ASN A 223 -3.95 -14.47 -3.14
C ASN A 223 -3.28 -13.71 -4.29
N GLU A 224 -2.35 -12.81 -4.00
CA GLU A 224 -1.68 -12.01 -5.04
C GLU A 224 -0.75 -12.87 -5.94
N GLN A 225 -0.20 -13.97 -5.44
CA GLN A 225 0.56 -14.92 -6.27
C GLN A 225 -0.29 -15.51 -7.42
N ARG A 226 -1.62 -15.58 -7.24
CA ARG A 226 -2.55 -16.14 -8.24
C ARG A 226 -2.77 -15.23 -9.44
N VAL A 227 -2.44 -13.94 -9.32
CA VAL A 227 -2.37 -13.01 -10.46
C VAL A 227 -0.95 -12.95 -11.05
N GLY A 228 -0.06 -13.88 -10.68
CA GLY A 228 1.30 -13.96 -11.22
C GLY A 228 2.31 -13.03 -10.56
N VAL A 229 1.98 -12.43 -9.40
CA VAL A 229 2.84 -11.48 -8.69
C VAL A 229 3.41 -12.11 -7.42
N ASN A 230 4.71 -12.41 -7.42
CA ASN A 230 5.44 -12.92 -6.25
C ASN A 230 5.97 -11.76 -5.39
N SER A 231 5.10 -11.08 -4.64
CA SER A 231 5.47 -9.97 -3.75
C SER A 231 6.02 -10.43 -2.39
N GLY A 232 6.89 -9.62 -1.76
CA GLY A 232 7.57 -9.94 -0.49
C GLY A 232 6.73 -9.81 0.78
N GLY A 233 5.47 -9.36 0.69
CA GLY A 233 4.55 -9.19 1.83
C GLY A 233 4.48 -7.77 2.41
N MET A 234 5.36 -6.86 1.98
CA MET A 234 5.40 -5.46 2.44
C MET A 234 4.05 -4.74 2.23
N ASP A 235 3.50 -4.87 1.02
CA ASP A 235 2.36 -4.08 0.57
C ASP A 235 1.09 -4.46 1.34
N GLN A 236 0.85 -5.77 1.49
CA GLN A 236 -0.28 -6.32 2.22
C GLN A 236 -0.15 -6.04 3.72
N ALA A 237 1.05 -6.21 4.28
CA ALA A 237 1.31 -5.90 5.69
C ALA A 237 1.08 -4.42 5.98
N ALA A 238 1.59 -3.50 5.15
CA ALA A 238 1.35 -2.08 5.29
C ALA A 238 -0.15 -1.74 5.13
N SER A 239 -0.84 -2.35 4.16
CA SER A 239 -2.26 -2.11 3.94
C SER A 239 -3.13 -2.57 5.12
N VAL A 240 -2.77 -3.66 5.80
CA VAL A 240 -3.58 -4.25 6.89
C VAL A 240 -3.19 -3.73 8.28
N ILE A 241 -1.90 -3.64 8.57
CA ILE A 241 -1.39 -3.50 9.94
C ILE A 241 -1.25 -2.03 10.37
N SER A 242 -1.07 -1.10 9.42
CA SER A 242 -0.80 0.31 9.70
C SER A 242 -1.82 0.95 10.66
N THR A 243 -1.35 1.93 11.41
CA THR A 243 -2.13 2.72 12.35
C THR A 243 -1.94 4.21 12.04
N PRO A 244 -2.90 5.07 12.39
CA PRO A 244 -2.72 6.51 12.26
C PRO A 244 -1.45 7.00 12.97
N SER A 245 -0.84 8.06 12.43
CA SER A 245 0.35 8.73 13.00
C SER A 245 1.64 7.88 13.10
N ALA A 246 1.66 6.67 12.54
CA ALA A 246 2.84 5.80 12.58
C ALA A 246 3.16 5.22 11.20
N ALA A 247 4.46 5.12 10.91
CA ALA A 247 4.95 4.19 9.90
C ALA A 247 4.94 2.76 10.48
N LEU A 248 5.22 1.76 9.64
CA LEU A 248 5.26 0.37 10.02
C LEU A 248 6.64 -0.19 9.73
N TYR A 249 7.37 -0.61 10.76
CA TYR A 249 8.61 -1.36 10.57
C TYR A 249 8.23 -2.82 10.35
N ILE A 250 8.48 -3.33 9.13
CA ILE A 250 8.17 -4.70 8.74
C ILE A 250 9.48 -5.47 8.61
N THR A 251 9.61 -6.61 9.29
CA THR A 251 10.73 -7.55 9.16
C THR A 251 10.25 -8.85 8.55
N PHE A 252 11.05 -9.47 7.69
CA PHE A 252 10.71 -10.74 7.03
C PHE A 252 11.47 -11.93 7.62
N TYR A 253 12.54 -11.68 8.37
CA TYR A 253 13.44 -12.69 8.91
C TYR A 253 13.52 -12.64 10.45
N PRO A 254 13.48 -13.79 11.14
CA PRO A 254 13.28 -15.14 10.58
C PRO A 254 11.83 -15.44 10.21
N LYS A 255 10.89 -14.56 10.59
CA LYS A 255 9.46 -14.63 10.29
C LYS A 255 8.95 -13.21 10.02
N LEU A 256 7.83 -13.10 9.31
CA LEU A 256 7.15 -11.83 9.12
C LEU A 256 6.70 -11.25 10.47
N ALA A 257 7.14 -10.04 10.80
CA ALA A 257 6.66 -9.25 11.92
C ALA A 257 6.51 -7.80 11.51
N ALA A 258 5.62 -7.06 12.18
CA ALA A 258 5.34 -5.68 11.85
C ALA A 258 4.97 -4.89 13.10
N ASP A 259 5.70 -3.82 13.36
CA ASP A 259 5.54 -2.97 14.53
C ASP A 259 5.40 -1.49 14.16
N PRO A 260 4.43 -0.76 14.75
CA PRO A 260 4.29 0.67 14.52
C PRO A 260 5.55 1.44 14.95
N THR A 261 5.95 2.39 14.12
CA THR A 261 6.97 3.39 14.43
C THR A 261 6.32 4.77 14.39
N PRO A 262 6.05 5.41 15.55
CA PRO A 262 5.48 6.74 15.60
C PRO A 262 6.30 7.73 14.77
N LEU A 263 5.64 8.50 13.93
CA LEU A 263 6.31 9.53 13.14
C LEU A 263 6.34 10.86 13.92
N PRO A 264 7.33 11.73 13.68
CA PRO A 264 7.41 13.01 14.37
C PRO A 264 6.17 13.88 14.09
N ALA A 265 5.71 14.61 15.11
CA ALA A 265 4.57 15.51 14.97
C ALA A 265 4.85 16.58 13.89
N GLY A 266 3.85 16.87 13.05
CA GLY A 266 3.99 17.80 11.93
C GLY A 266 4.71 17.23 10.70
N ALA A 267 5.09 15.95 10.71
CA ALA A 267 5.57 15.26 9.51
C ALA A 267 4.41 15.08 8.51
N VAL A 268 4.55 15.64 7.32
CA VAL A 268 3.65 15.35 6.19
C VAL A 268 4.47 14.79 5.04
N PHE A 269 3.95 13.74 4.40
CA PHE A 269 4.57 13.16 3.23
C PHE A 269 3.80 13.59 1.99
N VAL A 270 4.51 14.16 1.02
CA VAL A 270 3.93 14.53 -0.27
C VAL A 270 4.39 13.53 -1.31
N ILE A 271 3.43 12.88 -1.96
CA ILE A 271 3.66 11.96 -3.07
C ILE A 271 3.57 12.76 -4.35
N ALA A 272 4.57 12.61 -5.22
CA ALA A 272 4.58 13.23 -6.54
C ALA A 272 4.95 12.19 -7.61
N ASN A 273 4.05 11.97 -8.56
CA ASN A 273 4.20 11.02 -9.66
C ASN A 273 5.05 11.62 -10.78
N SER A 274 6.10 10.93 -11.20
CA SER A 274 6.97 11.34 -12.32
C SER A 274 6.24 11.37 -13.67
N LEU A 275 5.08 10.71 -13.78
CA LEU A 275 4.32 10.39 -15.00
C LEU A 275 5.02 9.39 -15.92
N VAL A 276 6.19 8.87 -15.53
CA VAL A 276 6.85 7.77 -16.23
C VAL A 276 6.27 6.46 -15.74
N VAL A 277 5.67 5.71 -16.66
CA VAL A 277 5.16 4.36 -16.36
C VAL A 277 6.30 3.38 -16.46
N SER A 278 6.67 2.78 -15.32
CA SER A 278 7.54 1.60 -15.31
C SER A 278 6.71 0.36 -15.65
N ASP A 279 6.73 -0.07 -16.91
CA ASP A 279 6.16 -1.37 -17.30
C ASP A 279 7.04 -2.49 -16.75
N LYS A 280 6.67 -2.98 -15.56
CA LYS A 280 7.42 -3.98 -14.83
C LYS A 280 7.51 -5.31 -15.56
N ALA A 281 6.56 -5.65 -16.43
CA ALA A 281 6.56 -6.92 -17.15
C ALA A 281 7.52 -6.86 -18.35
N VAL A 282 7.44 -5.79 -19.15
CA VAL A 282 8.29 -5.62 -20.34
C VAL A 282 9.74 -5.36 -19.95
N THR A 283 9.96 -4.56 -18.91
CA THR A 283 11.31 -4.15 -18.51
C THR A 283 11.96 -5.08 -17.48
N ALA A 284 11.23 -6.11 -17.01
CA ALA A 284 11.65 -6.97 -15.91
C ALA A 284 13.07 -7.52 -16.10
N LYS A 285 13.37 -7.99 -17.32
CA LYS A 285 14.62 -8.69 -17.65
C LYS A 285 15.88 -7.82 -17.58
N PHE A 286 15.74 -6.49 -17.69
CA PHE A 286 16.86 -5.54 -17.56
C PHE A 286 16.76 -4.66 -16.30
N ASN A 287 15.60 -4.68 -15.62
CA ASN A 287 15.33 -3.92 -14.40
C ASN A 287 15.10 -4.86 -13.21
N TYR A 288 13.84 -5.08 -12.82
CA TYR A 288 13.48 -5.71 -11.55
C TYR A 288 14.05 -7.13 -11.38
N ASN A 289 13.83 -8.03 -12.34
CA ASN A 289 14.30 -9.42 -12.23
C ASN A 289 15.82 -9.51 -12.28
N LEU A 290 16.46 -8.64 -13.08
CA LEU A 290 17.92 -8.54 -13.09
C LEU A 290 18.45 -8.20 -11.70
N ARG A 291 17.84 -7.23 -11.01
CA ARG A 291 18.24 -6.86 -9.63
C ARG A 291 18.07 -7.99 -8.64
N VAL A 292 16.99 -8.77 -8.76
CA VAL A 292 16.75 -9.94 -7.91
C VAL A 292 17.84 -10.99 -8.14
N VAL A 293 18.14 -11.31 -9.41
CA VAL A 293 19.20 -12.27 -9.76
C VAL A 293 20.58 -11.79 -9.30
N GLU A 294 20.93 -10.52 -9.55
CA GLU A 294 22.19 -9.92 -9.08
C GLU A 294 22.32 -10.01 -7.54
N THR A 295 21.23 -9.78 -6.81
CA THR A 295 21.22 -9.83 -5.34
C THR A 295 21.38 -11.26 -4.83
N LEU A 296 20.68 -12.24 -5.41
CA LEU A 296 20.75 -13.64 -4.99
C LEU A 296 22.09 -14.31 -5.36
N ALA A 297 22.60 -14.04 -6.57
CA ALA A 297 23.91 -14.52 -6.99
C ALA A 297 25.02 -13.87 -6.15
N GLY A 298 24.89 -12.56 -5.87
CA GLY A 298 25.80 -11.82 -4.99
C GLY A 298 25.80 -12.37 -3.56
N ALA A 299 24.64 -12.73 -3.01
CA ALA A 299 24.53 -13.34 -1.69
C ALA A 299 25.25 -14.70 -1.62
N ARG A 300 25.06 -15.56 -2.63
CA ARG A 300 25.77 -16.85 -2.69
C ARG A 300 27.28 -16.68 -2.85
N ALA A 301 27.71 -15.78 -3.73
CA ALA A 301 29.12 -15.46 -3.93
C ALA A 301 29.77 -14.95 -2.63
N LEU A 302 29.09 -14.05 -1.91
CA LEU A 302 29.54 -13.51 -0.64
C LEU A 302 29.61 -14.59 0.45
N ALA A 303 28.57 -15.42 0.56
CA ALA A 303 28.55 -16.55 1.49
C ALA A 303 29.76 -17.48 1.28
N ARG A 304 30.06 -17.80 0.02
CA ARG A 304 31.20 -18.63 -0.34
C ARG A 304 32.53 -17.95 0.01
N ALA A 305 32.69 -16.67 -0.32
CA ALA A 305 33.91 -15.92 0.01
C ALA A 305 34.16 -15.86 1.53
N LEU A 306 33.08 -15.81 2.33
CA LEU A 306 33.11 -15.83 3.78
C LEU A 306 33.16 -17.25 4.40
N ASN A 307 33.31 -18.29 3.58
CA ASN A 307 33.32 -19.70 4.00
C ASN A 307 32.06 -20.14 4.79
N LEU A 308 30.91 -19.58 4.45
CA LEU A 308 29.63 -19.93 5.05
C LEU A 308 29.00 -21.14 4.32
N PRO A 309 28.34 -22.05 5.04
CA PRO A 309 27.68 -23.19 4.41
C PRO A 309 26.50 -22.71 3.57
N VAL A 310 26.41 -23.20 2.33
CA VAL A 310 25.28 -22.97 1.41
C VAL A 310 24.95 -24.28 0.71
N GLY A 311 23.67 -24.64 0.65
CA GLY A 311 23.23 -25.85 -0.04
C GLY A 311 23.46 -25.78 -1.56
N PRO A 312 23.47 -26.93 -2.26
CA PRO A 312 23.82 -27.00 -3.68
C PRO A 312 22.90 -26.13 -4.55
N LYS A 313 21.58 -26.17 -4.34
CA LYS A 313 20.59 -25.36 -5.07
C LYS A 313 19.97 -24.25 -4.22
N GLU A 314 20.59 -23.93 -3.09
CA GLU A 314 20.05 -22.96 -2.16
C GLU A 314 20.21 -21.51 -2.68
N LYS A 315 19.10 -20.78 -2.75
CA LYS A 315 19.05 -19.35 -3.07
C LYS A 315 19.15 -18.50 -1.80
N ILE A 316 20.29 -18.60 -1.12
CA ILE A 316 20.54 -17.80 0.10
C ILE A 316 20.36 -16.30 -0.19
N THR A 317 19.74 -15.58 0.74
CA THR A 317 19.55 -14.12 0.69
C THR A 317 20.64 -13.37 1.47
N LEU A 318 20.83 -12.07 1.22
CA LEU A 318 21.85 -11.27 1.92
C LEU A 318 21.60 -11.19 3.44
N ARG A 319 20.35 -11.19 3.90
CA ARG A 319 20.04 -11.26 5.34
C ARG A 319 20.41 -12.60 5.97
N GLU A 320 20.25 -13.69 5.22
CA GLU A 320 20.67 -15.03 5.67
C GLU A 320 22.19 -15.17 5.71
N VAL A 321 22.92 -14.51 4.81
CA VAL A 321 24.39 -14.38 4.89
C VAL A 321 24.78 -13.74 6.22
N VAL A 322 24.15 -12.60 6.57
CA VAL A 322 24.36 -11.92 7.86
C VAL A 322 24.06 -12.86 9.03
N GLY A 323 22.91 -13.54 9.02
CA GLY A 323 22.55 -14.48 10.08
C GLY A 323 23.55 -15.63 10.24
N ARG A 324 24.03 -16.22 9.14
CA ARG A 324 25.05 -17.28 9.17
C ARG A 324 26.41 -16.79 9.64
N LEU A 325 26.81 -15.58 9.23
CA LEU A 325 28.08 -14.97 9.61
C LEU A 325 28.22 -14.84 11.14
N VAL A 326 27.13 -14.50 11.82
CA VAL A 326 27.10 -14.36 13.28
C VAL A 326 26.50 -15.56 14.01
N LYS A 327 26.15 -16.63 13.29
CA LYS A 327 25.50 -17.83 13.83
C LYS A 327 24.22 -17.50 14.61
N GLU A 328 23.40 -16.62 14.04
CA GLU A 328 22.14 -16.17 14.62
C GLU A 328 21.20 -17.34 14.90
N ASP A 329 20.64 -17.36 16.11
CA ASP A 329 19.58 -18.27 16.51
C ASP A 329 18.23 -17.77 15.98
N LYS A 330 17.50 -18.60 15.23
CA LYS A 330 16.20 -18.22 14.68
C LYS A 330 15.11 -18.11 15.76
N GLU A 331 15.26 -18.79 16.90
CA GLU A 331 14.33 -18.69 18.03
C GLU A 331 14.65 -17.49 18.92
N LYS A 332 15.88 -16.99 18.85
CA LYS A 332 16.32 -15.75 19.50
C LYS A 332 17.07 -14.85 18.51
N PRO A 333 16.31 -14.17 17.62
CA PRO A 333 16.90 -13.30 16.60
C PRO A 333 17.77 -12.23 17.22
N MET A 334 18.74 -11.75 16.45
CA MET A 334 19.60 -10.65 16.88
C MET A 334 18.79 -9.37 17.09
N SER A 335 19.22 -8.56 18.06
CA SER A 335 18.65 -7.23 18.28
C SER A 335 18.97 -6.29 17.11
N ASP A 336 18.18 -5.23 16.95
CA ASP A 336 18.46 -4.16 16.00
C ASP A 336 19.86 -3.56 16.20
N GLY A 337 20.35 -3.52 17.45
CA GLY A 337 21.70 -3.09 17.81
C GLY A 337 22.78 -3.95 17.16
N GLU A 338 22.70 -5.25 17.39
CA GLU A 338 23.63 -6.22 16.82
C GLU A 338 23.55 -6.23 15.29
N LEU A 339 22.34 -6.10 14.71
CA LEU A 339 22.17 -6.05 13.27
C LEU A 339 22.88 -4.84 12.67
N ARG A 340 22.76 -3.65 13.27
CA ARG A 340 23.48 -2.45 12.84
C ARG A 340 25.00 -2.66 12.80
N ASP A 341 25.55 -3.23 13.87
CA ASP A 341 26.99 -3.47 13.98
C ASP A 341 27.51 -4.41 12.89
N VAL A 342 26.72 -5.44 12.54
CA VAL A 342 27.08 -6.36 11.45
C VAL A 342 26.95 -5.66 10.10
N LEU A 343 25.88 -4.90 9.85
CA LEU A 343 25.69 -4.18 8.59
C LEU A 343 26.83 -3.20 8.30
N VAL A 344 27.36 -2.51 9.32
CA VAL A 344 28.54 -1.63 9.18
C VAL A 344 29.78 -2.43 8.78
N ARG A 345 29.95 -3.65 9.29
CA ARG A 345 31.07 -4.53 8.92
C ARG A 345 30.95 -5.05 7.49
N MET A 346 29.73 -5.29 7.00
CA MET A 346 29.48 -5.86 5.68
C MET A 346 30.04 -5.00 4.53
N ASP A 347 30.18 -3.68 4.71
CA ASP A 347 30.75 -2.77 3.70
C ASP A 347 32.17 -3.20 3.26
N LYS A 348 32.96 -3.76 4.17
CA LYS A 348 34.28 -4.32 3.86
C LYS A 348 34.21 -5.70 3.22
N GLU A 349 33.28 -6.53 3.69
CA GLU A 349 33.16 -7.91 3.24
C GLU A 349 32.68 -8.00 1.78
N ILE A 350 31.87 -7.05 1.32
CA ILE A 350 31.36 -7.05 -0.05
C ILE A 350 32.40 -6.73 -1.11
N GLU A 351 33.57 -6.20 -0.76
CA GLU A 351 34.65 -5.88 -1.70
C GLU A 351 35.08 -7.11 -2.52
N VAL A 352 34.92 -8.32 -1.97
CA VAL A 352 35.18 -9.60 -2.65
C VAL A 352 34.29 -9.86 -3.86
N LEU A 353 33.19 -9.11 -4.00
CA LEU A 353 32.25 -9.21 -5.12
C LEU A 353 32.66 -8.38 -6.34
N LYS A 354 33.70 -7.54 -6.22
CA LYS A 354 34.25 -6.78 -7.33
C LYS A 354 34.96 -7.71 -8.32
N PRO A 355 34.97 -7.38 -9.62
CA PRO A 355 35.74 -8.13 -10.60
C PRO A 355 37.25 -8.05 -10.27
N LYS A 356 37.96 -9.17 -10.40
CA LYS A 356 39.39 -9.25 -10.06
C LYS A 356 40.29 -8.56 -11.10
N ASN A 357 39.89 -8.58 -12.37
CA ASN A 357 40.70 -8.16 -13.51
C ASN A 357 39.91 -7.25 -14.47
N ALA A 358 39.29 -6.19 -13.94
CA ALA A 358 38.52 -5.24 -14.75
C ALA A 358 39.27 -3.91 -14.99
N PRO A 359 38.93 -3.16 -16.06
CA PRO A 359 39.39 -1.80 -16.24
C PRO A 359 39.11 -0.91 -15.02
N GLU A 360 39.91 0.12 -14.82
CA GLU A 360 39.73 1.06 -13.71
C GLU A 360 38.31 1.65 -13.71
N GLY A 361 37.62 1.53 -12.57
CA GLY A 361 36.25 2.02 -12.39
C GLY A 361 35.13 1.03 -12.77
N GLU A 362 35.44 -0.09 -13.42
CA GLU A 362 34.45 -1.15 -13.67
C GLU A 362 34.23 -1.99 -12.40
N LEU A 363 32.97 -2.12 -11.99
CA LEU A 363 32.56 -2.82 -10.76
C LEU A 363 31.66 -4.03 -11.05
N GLY A 364 31.25 -4.23 -12.30
CA GLY A 364 30.43 -5.34 -12.74
C GLY A 364 31.25 -6.52 -13.25
N VAL A 365 30.71 -7.71 -13.06
CA VAL A 365 31.28 -8.99 -13.50
C VAL A 365 30.59 -9.48 -14.78
N THR A 366 31.27 -10.26 -15.63
CA THR A 366 30.60 -10.98 -16.73
C THR A 366 29.73 -12.11 -16.19
N LEU A 367 28.94 -12.75 -17.07
CA LEU A 367 28.17 -13.93 -16.68
C LEU A 367 29.09 -15.08 -16.22
N GLU A 368 30.22 -15.29 -16.91
CA GLU A 368 31.21 -16.31 -16.57
C GLU A 368 31.84 -16.04 -15.20
N GLU A 369 32.24 -14.80 -14.93
CA GLU A 369 32.80 -14.38 -13.63
C GLU A 369 31.74 -14.53 -12.52
N MET A 370 30.48 -14.16 -12.78
CA MET A 370 29.39 -14.36 -11.81
C MET A 370 29.20 -15.84 -11.47
N ILE A 371 29.18 -16.73 -12.47
CA ILE A 371 29.08 -18.18 -12.26
C ILE A 371 30.25 -18.68 -11.41
N GLU A 372 31.49 -18.29 -11.75
CA GLU A 372 32.69 -18.67 -11.00
C GLU A 372 32.63 -18.23 -9.53
N LEU A 373 32.17 -17.00 -9.27
CA LEU A 373 32.03 -16.46 -7.92
C LEU A 373 31.04 -17.29 -7.08
N THR A 374 29.93 -17.74 -7.67
CA THR A 374 28.95 -18.60 -6.97
C THR A 374 29.44 -20.02 -6.69
N GLY A 375 30.49 -20.47 -7.40
CA GLY A 375 31.02 -21.84 -7.29
C GLY A 375 30.10 -22.93 -7.85
N LEU A 376 29.12 -22.56 -8.69
CA LEU A 376 28.24 -23.50 -9.39
C LEU A 376 28.80 -23.86 -10.77
N SER A 377 28.41 -25.02 -11.31
CA SER A 377 28.56 -25.25 -12.75
C SER A 377 27.65 -24.32 -13.54
N LYS A 378 27.88 -24.20 -14.85
CA LYS A 378 27.03 -23.39 -15.73
C LYS A 378 25.58 -23.90 -15.74
N GLU A 379 25.41 -25.22 -15.78
CA GLU A 379 24.11 -25.89 -15.80
C GLU A 379 23.37 -25.70 -14.48
N GLU A 380 24.08 -25.83 -13.35
CA GLU A 380 23.52 -25.59 -12.02
C GLU A 380 23.13 -24.12 -11.83
N PHE A 381 23.97 -23.19 -12.29
CA PHE A 381 23.66 -21.77 -12.23
C PHE A 381 22.41 -21.43 -13.04
N GLN A 382 22.28 -21.98 -14.25
CA GLN A 382 21.09 -21.80 -15.09
C GLN A 382 19.85 -22.36 -14.42
N ASP A 383 19.91 -23.58 -13.88
CA ASP A 383 18.81 -24.21 -13.16
C ASP A 383 18.38 -23.38 -11.93
N VAL A 384 19.35 -22.89 -11.14
CA VAL A 384 19.05 -22.15 -9.91
C VAL A 384 18.57 -20.73 -10.21
N TYR A 385 19.27 -19.96 -11.03
CA TYR A 385 19.05 -18.50 -11.13
C TYR A 385 18.34 -18.03 -12.39
N LEU A 386 18.33 -18.82 -13.47
CA LEU A 386 17.85 -18.36 -14.79
C LEU A 386 16.68 -19.20 -15.36
N SER A 387 16.34 -20.34 -14.75
CA SER A 387 15.27 -21.23 -15.24
C SER A 387 13.85 -20.68 -15.07
N TRP A 388 13.68 -19.70 -14.19
CA TRP A 388 12.40 -19.15 -13.77
C TRP A 388 12.22 -17.67 -14.14
N VAL A 389 13.27 -17.00 -14.62
CA VAL A 389 13.25 -15.60 -15.07
C VAL A 389 14.20 -15.38 -16.23
N GLU A 390 13.79 -14.54 -17.17
CA GLU A 390 14.67 -13.99 -18.18
C GLU A 390 15.41 -12.76 -17.62
N VAL A 391 16.73 -12.70 -17.81
CA VAL A 391 17.56 -11.53 -17.48
C VAL A 391 18.55 -11.25 -18.58
N GLU A 392 18.84 -9.98 -18.81
CA GLU A 392 19.72 -9.51 -19.88
C GLU A 392 20.62 -8.37 -19.36
N ALA A 393 21.93 -8.61 -19.37
CA ALA A 393 22.94 -7.63 -19.00
C ALA A 393 24.28 -7.98 -19.63
N THR A 394 25.07 -6.96 -19.97
CA THR A 394 26.48 -7.14 -20.38
C THR A 394 27.40 -7.34 -19.17
N ARG A 395 27.07 -6.72 -18.04
CA ARG A 395 27.78 -6.81 -16.76
C ARG A 395 26.78 -6.86 -15.61
N PHE A 396 27.04 -7.73 -14.63
CA PHE A 396 26.22 -7.92 -13.43
C PHE A 396 26.88 -7.21 -12.24
N GLN A 397 26.14 -6.36 -11.54
CA GLN A 397 26.66 -5.41 -10.56
C GLN A 397 26.55 -5.93 -9.11
N LEU A 398 27.05 -7.14 -8.86
CA LEU A 398 26.89 -7.83 -7.56
C LEU A 398 27.33 -6.98 -6.36
N TYR A 399 28.51 -6.35 -6.46
CA TYR A 399 29.04 -5.45 -5.45
C TYR A 399 28.08 -4.30 -5.13
N LYS A 400 27.62 -3.58 -6.17
CA LYS A 400 26.76 -2.42 -5.98
C LYS A 400 25.39 -2.81 -5.40
N ARG A 401 24.84 -3.97 -5.80
CA ARG A 401 23.55 -4.45 -5.25
C ARG A 401 23.69 -4.78 -3.76
N ALA A 402 24.75 -5.49 -3.38
CA ALA A 402 25.01 -5.78 -1.96
C ALA A 402 25.26 -4.51 -1.14
N LYS A 403 26.04 -3.57 -1.67
CA LYS A 403 26.29 -2.25 -1.06
C LYS A 403 24.99 -1.48 -0.81
N HIS A 404 24.13 -1.39 -1.82
CA HIS A 404 22.82 -0.77 -1.67
C HIS A 404 22.01 -1.47 -0.58
N VAL A 405 21.86 -2.80 -0.66
CA VAL A 405 21.01 -3.56 0.26
C VAL A 405 21.45 -3.39 1.72
N PHE A 406 22.74 -3.54 2.01
CA PHE A 406 23.22 -3.40 3.39
C PHE A 406 23.15 -1.97 3.90
N SER A 407 23.52 -0.98 3.07
CA SER A 407 23.44 0.43 3.47
C SER A 407 21.99 0.91 3.63
N GLU A 408 21.06 0.41 2.81
CA GLU A 408 19.64 0.73 2.90
C GLU A 408 19.00 0.08 4.13
N ALA A 409 19.33 -1.18 4.43
CA ALA A 409 18.90 -1.84 5.66
C ALA A 409 19.38 -1.09 6.92
N LEU A 410 20.61 -0.56 6.88
CA LEU A 410 21.13 0.29 7.96
C LEU A 410 20.33 1.60 8.08
N ARG A 411 20.03 2.25 6.96
CA ARG A 411 19.22 3.48 6.93
C ARG A 411 17.82 3.27 7.48
N VAL A 412 17.18 2.12 7.25
CA VAL A 412 15.88 1.78 7.85
C VAL A 412 15.98 1.78 9.38
N LEU A 413 16.98 1.10 9.95
CA LEU A 413 17.18 1.06 11.40
C LEU A 413 17.45 2.46 11.97
N GLN A 414 18.26 3.26 11.28
CA GLN A 414 18.56 4.65 11.67
C GLN A 414 17.33 5.56 11.59
N PHE A 415 16.49 5.38 10.57
CA PHE A 415 15.24 6.13 10.40
C PHE A 415 14.27 5.81 11.54
N ARG A 416 14.11 4.52 11.86
CA ARG A 416 13.33 4.05 13.00
C ARG A 416 13.84 4.62 14.32
N ASP A 417 15.14 4.51 14.59
CA ASP A 417 15.75 5.05 15.82
C ASP A 417 15.54 6.57 15.93
N THR A 418 15.70 7.31 14.82
CA THR A 418 15.47 8.76 14.77
C THR A 418 14.03 9.13 15.09
N CYS A 419 13.06 8.35 14.58
CA CYS A 419 11.64 8.54 14.92
C CYS A 419 11.38 8.28 16.41
N LEU A 420 11.88 7.16 16.94
CA LEU A 420 11.66 6.76 18.33
C LEU A 420 12.33 7.70 19.34
N GLN A 421 13.51 8.25 19.00
CA GLN A 421 14.23 9.18 19.86
C GLN A 421 13.69 10.62 19.75
N SER A 422 13.13 10.99 18.59
CA SER A 422 12.60 12.33 18.31
C SER A 422 13.53 13.47 18.73
N PRO A 423 14.79 13.54 18.23
CA PRO A 423 15.72 14.61 18.58
C PRO A 423 15.26 15.98 18.06
N PRO A 424 15.79 17.10 18.57
CA PRO A 424 15.37 18.45 18.13
C PRO A 424 15.51 18.71 16.61
N ASP A 425 16.46 18.04 15.97
CA ASP A 425 16.76 18.11 14.52
C ASP A 425 16.15 16.93 13.72
N VAL A 426 15.09 16.30 14.25
CA VAL A 426 14.50 15.07 13.71
C VAL A 426 14.21 15.13 12.20
N PHE A 427 13.61 16.22 11.71
CA PHE A 427 13.29 16.34 10.28
C PHE A 427 14.54 16.43 9.40
N ALA A 428 15.59 17.12 9.85
CA ALA A 428 16.84 17.20 9.11
C ALA A 428 17.51 15.82 9.02
N LYS A 429 17.51 15.04 10.10
CA LYS A 429 18.06 13.67 10.13
C LYS A 429 17.27 12.71 9.25
N LEU A 430 15.93 12.68 9.38
CA LEU A 430 15.09 11.84 8.52
C LEU A 430 15.22 12.22 7.04
N GLY A 431 15.25 13.53 6.75
CA GLY A 431 15.45 14.05 5.41
C GLY A 431 16.79 13.64 4.79
N ALA A 432 17.88 13.70 5.57
CA ALA A 432 19.20 13.23 5.14
C ALA A 432 19.19 11.73 4.78
N LEU A 433 18.60 10.89 5.63
CA LEU A 433 18.46 9.45 5.37
C LEU A 433 17.66 9.16 4.09
N MET A 434 16.57 9.89 3.85
CA MET A 434 15.79 9.78 2.62
C MET A 434 16.61 10.18 1.38
N ASN A 435 17.41 11.24 1.48
CA ASN A 435 18.25 11.70 0.37
C ASN A 435 19.40 10.71 0.08
N GLU A 436 20.00 10.11 1.11
CA GLU A 436 21.00 9.06 0.96
C GLU A 436 20.41 7.80 0.31
N SER A 437 19.18 7.43 0.69
CA SER A 437 18.43 6.36 0.03
C SER A 437 18.21 6.66 -1.46
N GLN A 438 17.74 7.88 -1.82
CA GLN A 438 17.60 8.28 -3.23
C GLN A 438 18.91 8.16 -4.00
N LYS A 439 20.01 8.65 -3.42
CA LYS A 439 21.34 8.58 -4.04
C LYS A 439 21.74 7.12 -4.28
N SER A 440 21.58 6.25 -3.28
CA SER A 440 21.92 4.84 -3.42
C SER A 440 21.02 4.14 -4.44
N CYS A 441 19.72 4.43 -4.48
CA CYS A 441 18.81 3.92 -5.52
C CYS A 441 19.25 4.35 -6.94
N ALA A 442 19.71 5.58 -7.11
CA ALA A 442 20.17 6.10 -8.41
C ALA A 442 21.55 5.52 -8.82
N GLU A 443 22.53 5.54 -7.92
CA GLU A 443 23.94 5.29 -8.23
C GLU A 443 24.38 3.83 -8.01
N ASP A 444 23.98 3.24 -6.87
CA ASP A 444 24.36 1.88 -6.49
C ASP A 444 23.33 0.85 -7.01
N TYR A 445 22.03 1.13 -6.91
CA TYR A 445 20.99 0.21 -7.38
C TYR A 445 20.56 0.43 -8.83
N ASN A 446 20.80 1.62 -9.38
CA ASN A 446 20.38 1.98 -10.74
C ASN A 446 18.89 1.65 -11.00
N CYS A 447 18.03 2.09 -10.08
CA CYS A 447 16.58 1.99 -10.17
C CYS A 447 15.87 3.35 -10.18
N SER A 448 16.58 4.47 -10.32
CA SER A 448 15.93 5.77 -10.59
C SER A 448 15.76 6.03 -12.09
N CYS A 449 15.24 7.21 -12.42
CA CYS A 449 15.20 7.74 -13.79
C CYS A 449 15.36 9.27 -13.76
N LYS A 450 15.64 9.86 -14.92
CA LYS A 450 15.86 11.30 -15.06
C LYS A 450 14.71 12.13 -14.46
N GLU A 451 13.48 11.69 -14.67
CA GLU A 451 12.27 12.34 -14.19
C GLU A 451 12.17 12.30 -12.66
N LEU A 452 12.46 11.16 -12.04
CA LEU A 452 12.52 11.03 -10.58
C LEU A 452 13.66 11.85 -9.98
N ASP A 453 14.85 11.84 -10.59
CA ASP A 453 15.99 12.64 -10.12
C ASP A 453 15.67 14.14 -10.19
N THR A 454 15.05 14.59 -11.29
CA THR A 454 14.59 15.97 -11.46
C THR A 454 13.52 16.32 -10.43
N LEU A 455 12.52 15.46 -10.26
CA LEU A 455 11.40 15.69 -9.34
C LEU A 455 11.87 15.75 -7.87
N THR A 456 12.77 14.87 -7.45
CA THR A 456 13.33 14.90 -6.09
C THR A 456 14.23 16.11 -5.86
N SER A 457 14.94 16.58 -6.88
CA SER A 457 15.69 17.85 -6.81
C SER A 457 14.77 19.04 -6.62
N ILE A 458 13.73 19.15 -7.46
CA ILE A 458 12.72 20.22 -7.36
C ILE A 458 12.03 20.19 -6.00
N ALA A 459 11.71 19.00 -5.47
CA ALA A 459 11.11 18.86 -4.15
C ALA A 459 12.03 19.43 -3.05
N ARG A 460 13.33 19.10 -3.06
CA ARG A 460 14.27 19.68 -2.09
C ARG A 460 14.38 21.19 -2.22
N GLU A 461 14.46 21.72 -3.43
CA GLU A 461 14.46 23.16 -3.68
C GLU A 461 13.16 23.87 -3.25
N ALA A 462 12.03 23.17 -3.30
CA ALA A 462 10.72 23.66 -2.85
C ALA A 462 10.54 23.57 -1.32
N GLY A 463 11.51 23.03 -0.58
CA GLY A 463 11.52 23.00 0.88
C GLY A 463 11.26 21.64 1.52
N ALA A 464 11.32 20.53 0.78
CA ALA A 464 11.33 19.20 1.40
C ALA A 464 12.63 18.96 2.18
N TRP A 465 12.51 18.38 3.38
CA TRP A 465 13.64 17.94 4.18
C TRP A 465 14.41 16.80 3.52
N GLY A 466 13.68 15.88 2.88
CA GLY A 466 14.23 14.82 2.06
C GLY A 466 13.24 14.35 1.02
N SER A 467 13.75 13.86 -0.10
CA SER A 467 12.93 13.39 -1.22
C SER A 467 13.61 12.23 -1.94
N ARG A 468 12.85 11.16 -2.16
CA ARG A 468 13.32 9.93 -2.82
C ARG A 468 12.22 9.30 -3.66
N LEU A 469 12.59 8.43 -4.59
CA LEU A 469 11.64 7.53 -5.26
C LEU A 469 10.96 6.61 -4.24
N THR A 470 9.79 6.06 -4.56
CA THR A 470 9.12 5.02 -3.76
C THR A 470 8.63 3.90 -4.67
N GLY A 471 8.69 2.67 -4.16
CA GLY A 471 8.40 1.47 -4.94
C GLY A 471 9.57 1.09 -5.86
N ALA A 472 9.29 0.31 -6.90
CA ALA A 472 10.35 -0.29 -7.73
C ALA A 472 11.25 0.73 -8.48
N GLY A 473 10.81 1.97 -8.65
CA GLY A 473 11.53 2.97 -9.46
C GLY A 473 11.40 2.75 -10.96
N TRP A 474 12.41 3.18 -11.73
CA TRP A 474 12.39 3.33 -13.20
C TRP A 474 11.17 4.12 -13.72
N GLY A 475 10.70 5.06 -12.91
CA GLY A 475 9.42 5.75 -13.04
C GLY A 475 8.59 5.65 -11.77
N GLY A 476 7.29 5.91 -11.87
CA GLY A 476 6.39 5.92 -10.70
C GLY A 476 6.53 7.19 -9.86
N CYS A 477 6.43 7.07 -8.53
CA CYS A 477 6.38 8.23 -7.63
C CYS A 477 7.67 8.50 -6.87
N SER A 478 7.77 9.74 -6.41
CA SER A 478 8.61 10.16 -5.30
C SER A 478 7.78 10.39 -4.03
N VAL A 479 8.43 10.29 -2.88
CA VAL A 479 7.91 10.65 -1.55
C VAL A 479 8.83 11.70 -0.94
N SER A 480 8.24 12.79 -0.45
CA SER A 480 8.97 13.91 0.12
C SER A 480 8.48 14.23 1.53
N LEU A 481 9.40 14.38 2.48
CA LEU A 481 9.10 14.81 3.84
C LEU A 481 9.03 16.34 3.90
N VAL A 482 7.88 16.88 4.28
CA VAL A 482 7.59 18.32 4.31
C VAL A 482 6.98 18.68 5.67
N SER A 483 7.33 19.85 6.21
CA SER A 483 6.66 20.38 7.40
C SER A 483 5.21 20.74 7.07
N GLU A 484 4.29 20.40 7.97
CA GLU A 484 2.84 20.58 7.77
C GLU A 484 2.45 22.00 7.31
N ASP A 485 3.08 23.04 7.86
CA ASP A 485 2.83 24.45 7.54
C ASP A 485 3.31 24.87 6.14
N LYS A 486 4.14 24.05 5.48
CA LYS A 486 4.72 24.35 4.16
C LYS A 486 4.09 23.56 3.02
N VAL A 487 3.22 22.59 3.31
CA VAL A 487 2.68 21.63 2.34
C VAL A 487 2.05 22.30 1.12
N GLU A 488 1.19 23.31 1.33
CA GLU A 488 0.52 24.01 0.23
C GLU A 488 1.53 24.70 -0.69
N SER A 489 2.41 25.52 -0.10
CA SER A 489 3.46 26.24 -0.84
C SER A 489 4.45 25.30 -1.55
N PHE A 490 4.72 24.14 -0.97
CA PHE A 490 5.56 23.11 -1.56
C PHE A 490 4.90 22.53 -2.81
N ILE A 491 3.64 22.13 -2.72
CA ILE A 491 2.89 21.54 -3.84
C ILE A 491 2.80 22.54 -5.01
N GLU A 492 2.52 23.81 -4.72
CA GLU A 492 2.46 24.87 -5.75
C GLU A 492 3.80 25.05 -6.47
N GLN A 493 4.91 25.07 -5.73
CA GLN A 493 6.24 25.20 -6.31
C GLN A 493 6.62 23.99 -7.17
N VAL A 494 6.32 22.77 -6.72
CA VAL A 494 6.58 21.55 -7.52
C VAL A 494 5.75 21.57 -8.79
N LYS A 495 4.46 21.94 -8.72
CA LYS A 495 3.58 22.11 -9.89
C LYS A 495 4.11 23.12 -10.90
N ALA A 496 4.64 24.24 -10.43
CA ALA A 496 5.18 25.29 -11.29
C ALA A 496 6.50 24.90 -11.97
N LYS A 497 7.38 24.17 -11.25
CA LYS A 497 8.74 23.84 -11.70
C LYS A 497 8.86 22.54 -12.48
N TYR A 498 8.05 21.53 -12.18
CA TYR A 498 8.16 20.23 -12.85
C TYR A 498 7.43 20.25 -14.20
N GLU A 499 8.20 20.40 -15.28
CA GLU A 499 7.68 20.61 -16.64
C GLU A 499 6.57 19.64 -17.06
N PRO A 500 6.65 18.32 -16.80
CA PRO A 500 5.59 17.38 -17.18
C PRO A 500 4.21 17.68 -16.59
N TYR A 501 4.14 18.42 -15.48
CA TYR A 501 2.87 18.80 -14.85
C TYR A 501 2.13 19.91 -15.57
N LYS A 502 2.81 20.72 -16.40
CA LYS A 502 2.16 21.82 -17.13
C LYS A 502 1.14 21.36 -18.16
N ALA A 503 1.25 20.11 -18.63
CA ALA A 503 0.32 19.51 -19.58
C ALA A 503 -0.91 18.86 -18.91
N LEU A 504 -0.95 18.78 -17.58
CA LEU A 504 -2.02 18.13 -16.85
C LEU A 504 -3.17 19.08 -16.55
N SER A 505 -4.40 18.58 -16.67
CA SER A 505 -5.58 19.26 -16.10
C SER A 505 -5.52 19.31 -14.58
N GLU A 506 -6.32 20.18 -13.95
CA GLU A 506 -6.39 20.25 -12.48
C GLU A 506 -6.76 18.90 -11.83
N ALA A 507 -7.64 18.12 -12.46
CA ALA A 507 -8.02 16.80 -11.98
C ALA A 507 -6.82 15.83 -12.00
N GLN A 508 -6.07 15.82 -13.10
CA GLN A 508 -4.87 15.00 -13.23
C GLN A 508 -3.76 15.46 -12.27
N LEU A 509 -3.64 16.76 -12.01
CA LEU A 509 -2.67 17.29 -11.03
C LEU A 509 -2.97 16.86 -9.60
N LYS A 510 -4.26 16.76 -9.24
CA LYS A 510 -4.66 16.25 -7.91
C LYS A 510 -4.25 14.78 -7.72
N ASP A 511 -4.31 13.98 -8.78
CA ASP A 511 -3.87 12.58 -8.74
C ASP A 511 -2.34 12.44 -8.86
N ALA A 512 -1.67 13.39 -9.52
CA ALA A 512 -0.23 13.37 -9.75
C ALA A 512 0.57 13.83 -8.52
N ILE A 513 0.09 14.82 -7.76
CA ILE A 513 0.76 15.31 -6.56
C ILE A 513 -0.23 15.62 -5.43
N PHE A 514 -0.04 14.96 -4.29
CA PHE A 514 -0.91 15.10 -3.13
C PHE A 514 -0.16 14.83 -1.84
N ALA A 515 -0.58 15.51 -0.78
CA ALA A 515 -0.12 15.25 0.57
C ALA A 515 -0.88 14.06 1.17
N THR A 516 -0.22 13.31 2.04
CA THR A 516 -0.85 12.26 2.82
C THR A 516 -0.21 12.14 4.19
N LYS A 517 -1.04 11.76 5.16
CA LYS A 517 -0.59 11.37 6.51
C LYS A 517 -0.71 9.85 6.69
N PRO A 518 0.01 9.27 7.67
CA PRO A 518 -0.14 7.85 7.96
C PRO A 518 -1.58 7.54 8.33
N SER A 519 -2.21 6.66 7.55
CA SER A 519 -3.60 6.26 7.72
C SER A 519 -3.72 4.98 8.54
N SER A 520 -4.90 4.76 9.11
CA SER A 520 -5.31 3.43 9.57
C SER A 520 -5.25 2.41 8.42
N GLY A 521 -4.91 1.16 8.76
CA GLY A 521 -4.91 0.01 7.85
C GLY A 521 -6.31 -0.48 7.48
N ALA A 522 -6.37 -1.69 6.94
CA ALA A 522 -7.58 -2.29 6.42
C ALA A 522 -8.62 -2.53 7.52
N CYS A 523 -9.88 -2.29 7.18
CA CYS A 523 -11.00 -2.38 8.11
C CYS A 523 -12.30 -2.74 7.40
N GLY A 524 -13.27 -3.23 8.17
CA GLY A 524 -14.66 -3.31 7.75
C GLY A 524 -15.48 -2.17 8.37
N GLU A 525 -16.53 -1.75 7.69
CA GLU A 525 -17.61 -0.93 8.25
C GLU A 525 -18.93 -1.67 8.12
N TYR A 526 -19.69 -1.72 9.21
CA TYR A 526 -21.05 -2.28 9.23
C TYR A 526 -22.06 -1.17 9.03
N ILE A 527 -22.85 -1.23 7.96
CA ILE A 527 -23.92 -0.25 7.73
C ILE A 527 -25.20 -0.76 8.41
N SER A 528 -25.45 -0.28 9.62
CA SER A 528 -26.81 -0.35 10.19
C SER A 528 -27.65 0.83 9.66
N SER A 529 -28.96 0.68 9.56
CA SER A 529 -29.86 1.78 9.14
C SER A 529 -29.69 3.05 9.98
N LEU A 530 -29.38 2.90 11.28
CA LEU A 530 -29.12 3.99 12.24
C LEU A 530 -27.78 4.73 12.01
N LEU A 531 -26.82 4.11 11.31
CA LEU A 531 -25.52 4.73 11.01
C LEU A 531 -25.57 5.66 9.80
N TYR A 532 -26.37 5.31 8.78
CA TYR A 532 -26.52 6.12 7.57
C TYR A 532 -27.03 7.52 7.91
N ASP A 533 -27.98 7.60 8.84
CA ASP A 533 -28.49 8.87 9.35
C ASP A 533 -27.37 9.68 10.02
N ARG A 534 -26.48 9.04 10.81
CA ARG A 534 -25.34 9.73 11.45
C ARG A 534 -24.26 10.23 10.49
N VAL A 535 -23.97 9.52 9.40
CA VAL A 535 -23.00 10.01 8.39
C VAL A 535 -23.59 11.19 7.61
N THR A 536 -24.91 11.18 7.39
CA THR A 536 -25.64 12.29 6.77
C THR A 536 -25.72 13.50 7.72
N ASP A 537 -26.00 13.26 9.00
CA ASP A 537 -26.01 14.26 10.08
C ASP A 537 -24.61 14.82 10.39
N PHE A 538 -23.57 14.01 10.18
CA PHE A 538 -22.19 14.46 10.32
C PHE A 538 -21.86 15.55 9.29
N LEU A 539 -22.27 15.36 8.03
CA LEU A 539 -22.06 16.36 6.98
C LEU A 539 -22.84 17.65 7.27
N SER A 540 -24.09 17.56 7.73
CA SER A 540 -24.83 18.77 8.14
C SER A 540 -24.12 19.48 9.29
N SER A 541 -23.63 18.76 10.30
CA SER A 541 -22.89 19.36 11.42
C SER A 541 -21.55 20.02 11.00
N VAL A 542 -20.83 19.44 10.04
CA VAL A 542 -19.58 20.01 9.50
C VAL A 542 -19.86 21.21 8.62
N GLN A 543 -20.93 21.17 7.82
CA GLN A 543 -21.38 22.28 7.00
C GLN A 543 -21.83 23.46 7.89
N VAL A 544 -22.53 23.18 9.00
CA VAL A 544 -22.83 24.15 10.06
C VAL A 544 -21.55 24.72 10.68
N ARG A 545 -20.56 23.89 11.06
CA ARG A 545 -19.28 24.39 11.63
C ARG A 545 -18.43 25.20 10.65
N ARG A 546 -18.45 24.84 9.35
CA ARG A 546 -17.76 25.60 8.30
C ARG A 546 -18.43 26.96 8.08
N VAL A 547 -19.77 26.99 8.13
CA VAL A 547 -20.57 28.23 8.10
C VAL A 547 -20.34 29.05 9.37
N GLU A 548 -20.23 28.44 10.56
CA GLU A 548 -19.86 29.13 11.80
C GLU A 548 -18.46 29.75 11.73
N LYS A 549 -17.48 29.07 11.08
CA LYS A 549 -16.12 29.58 10.90
C LYS A 549 -16.07 30.74 9.88
N GLU A 550 -16.85 30.66 8.81
CA GLU A 550 -17.05 31.78 7.86
C GLU A 550 -17.87 32.93 8.49
N ALA A 551 -18.79 32.61 9.41
CA ALA A 551 -19.62 33.57 10.17
C ALA A 551 -18.89 34.23 11.35
N ALA A 552 -17.88 33.58 11.93
CA ALA A 552 -17.01 34.17 12.97
C ALA A 552 -16.22 35.38 12.44
N ASN A 553 -15.93 35.41 11.14
CA ASN A 553 -15.39 36.58 10.45
C ASN A 553 -16.43 37.70 10.22
N ARG A 554 -17.69 37.48 10.60
CA ARG A 554 -18.83 38.37 10.34
C ARG A 554 -19.85 38.35 11.49
N ASN A 555 -19.49 38.76 12.72
CA ASN A 555 -20.40 39.04 13.86
C ASN A 555 -21.82 38.44 13.78
N VAL A 556 -21.97 37.13 14.02
CA VAL A 556 -23.27 36.41 14.12
C VAL A 556 -23.56 36.03 15.58
N ILE A 557 -24.83 36.07 15.98
CA ILE A 557 -25.26 35.85 17.38
C ILE A 557 -25.92 34.48 17.62
N MET A 558 -26.58 33.83 16.64
CA MET A 558 -27.16 32.47 16.80
C MET A 558 -27.34 31.71 15.48
N CYS A 559 -27.19 30.38 15.51
CA CYS A 559 -27.41 29.45 14.41
C CYS A 559 -28.45 28.39 14.85
N HIS A 560 -29.55 28.23 14.11
CA HIS A 560 -30.52 27.14 14.34
C HIS A 560 -30.92 26.57 12.99
N ASP A 561 -30.43 25.38 12.64
CA ASP A 561 -30.64 24.75 11.32
C ASP A 561 -32.15 24.71 10.96
N PRO A 562 -32.60 25.26 9.81
CA PRO A 562 -31.86 25.75 8.63
C PRO A 562 -31.65 27.27 8.51
N ILE A 563 -31.79 28.03 9.60
CA ILE A 563 -31.86 29.50 9.61
C ILE A 563 -30.64 30.13 10.32
N VAL A 564 -30.02 31.10 9.64
CA VAL A 564 -28.91 31.93 10.16
C VAL A 564 -29.37 33.39 10.31
N ILE A 565 -29.15 33.97 11.49
CA ILE A 565 -29.52 35.36 11.80
C ILE A 565 -28.28 36.25 11.84
N LEU A 566 -28.20 37.22 10.92
CA LEU A 566 -27.10 38.19 10.84
C LEU A 566 -27.56 39.55 11.36
N MET A 567 -26.79 40.13 12.29
CA MET A 567 -27.00 41.48 12.83
C MET A 567 -25.85 42.39 12.40
N ARG A 568 -26.14 43.40 11.59
CA ARG A 568 -25.14 44.40 11.16
C ARG A 568 -25.74 45.80 11.28
N ASP A 569 -25.05 46.70 11.98
CA ASP A 569 -25.44 48.10 12.16
C ASP A 569 -26.90 48.28 12.64
N GLY A 570 -27.33 47.44 13.59
CA GLY A 570 -28.68 47.49 14.17
C GLY A 570 -29.80 46.93 13.27
N ARG A 571 -29.48 46.31 12.13
CA ARG A 571 -30.46 45.64 11.25
C ARG A 571 -30.31 44.13 11.30
N CYS A 572 -31.43 43.44 11.49
CA CYS A 572 -31.55 41.98 11.43
C CYS A 572 -31.77 41.53 9.97
N SER A 573 -31.05 40.50 9.52
CA SER A 573 -31.29 39.85 8.23
C SER A 573 -31.26 38.32 8.41
N LEU A 574 -32.29 37.66 7.88
CA LEU A 574 -32.49 36.21 7.96
C LEU A 574 -31.95 35.54 6.68
N TYR A 575 -31.22 34.44 6.85
CA TYR A 575 -30.66 33.65 5.76
C TYR A 575 -31.00 32.16 5.95
N GLU A 576 -31.28 31.47 4.85
CA GLU A 576 -31.56 30.04 4.80
C GLU A 576 -30.36 29.29 4.20
N LEU A 577 -29.98 28.18 4.83
CA LEU A 577 -28.92 27.28 4.35
C LEU A 577 -29.43 26.47 3.15
N THR A 578 -28.86 26.72 1.98
CA THR A 578 -29.21 25.98 0.75
C THR A 578 -28.23 24.85 0.45
N ARG A 579 -28.73 23.70 -0.04
CA ARG A 579 -27.92 22.51 -0.40
C ARG A 579 -27.07 22.66 -1.68
N THR A 580 -27.01 23.86 -2.28
CA THR A 580 -26.32 24.15 -3.54
C THR A 580 -25.08 25.03 -3.33
N ASN A 581 -24.26 25.22 -4.37
CA ASN A 581 -22.93 25.89 -4.35
C ASN A 581 -22.87 27.34 -3.80
N ASP A 582 -23.98 27.90 -3.33
CA ASP A 582 -24.03 29.18 -2.61
C ASP A 582 -24.58 28.91 -1.19
N PRO A 583 -23.78 29.01 -0.12
CA PRO A 583 -24.14 28.45 1.18
C PRO A 583 -25.22 29.25 1.94
N LEU A 584 -25.57 30.47 1.51
CA LEU A 584 -26.50 31.34 2.22
C LEU A 584 -27.45 32.08 1.27
N ARG A 585 -28.74 31.73 1.28
CA ARG A 585 -29.80 32.46 0.56
C ARG A 585 -30.48 33.47 1.50
N ARG A 586 -30.60 34.74 1.11
CA ARG A 586 -31.31 35.75 1.90
C ARG A 586 -32.83 35.53 1.84
N CYS A 587 -33.50 35.42 2.98
CA CYS A 587 -34.95 35.28 3.04
C CYS A 587 -35.65 36.58 2.60
N SER A 588 -36.76 36.44 1.90
CA SER A 588 -37.64 37.57 1.55
C SER A 588 -38.40 38.09 2.77
N ALA A 589 -38.91 39.32 2.70
CA ALA A 589 -39.65 39.95 3.80
C ALA A 589 -40.90 39.15 4.22
N SER A 590 -41.52 38.40 3.28
CA SER A 590 -42.66 37.53 3.57
C SER A 590 -42.27 36.22 4.25
N GLU A 591 -41.05 35.71 4.02
CA GLU A 591 -40.53 34.52 4.70
C GLU A 591 -40.03 34.86 6.12
N SER A 592 -39.64 36.12 6.36
CA SER A 592 -39.11 36.60 7.64
C SER A 592 -40.14 36.70 8.77
N GLN A 593 -41.44 36.65 8.45
CA GLN A 593 -42.55 36.77 9.40
C GLN A 593 -43.13 35.42 9.88
N ARG A 594 -42.78 34.31 9.21
CA ARG A 594 -43.10 32.94 9.64
C ARG A 594 -41.99 32.42 10.54
#